data_AF-Q4DRM0-F1
#
_entry.id   AF-Q4DRM0-F1
#
_cell.length_a   1.000
_cell.length_b   1.000
_cell.length_c   1.000
_cell.angle_alpha   90.00
_cell.angle_beta   90.00
_cell.angle_gamma   90.00
#
_symmetry.space_group_name_H-M   'P 1'
#
loop_
_entity.id
_entity.type
_entity.pdbx_description
1 polymer ?
#
loop_
_entity_poly.entity_id
_entity_poly.type
_entity_poly.pdbx_seq_one_letter_code
_entity_poly.pdbx_strand_id
1 'polypeptide(L)'
;MSEKKVHIAASGNVIRSDRPSHLEPPEQIIVVMRHGERRDGAIGSPPEVDPPLTENGIVQIAEVAKKLQAFLGAKRARKLLLIVSPFLRTLQTAQELQRCAIGELHHQIIDNTLCEVYGPVRIKSSTAPLLPDVIVKNGLGELPLWGETIELASKRYVNSFFRNCHRYSDKNLLLVTHGDAISAIMAAFYPSRTVYETEYLSFIVFQRDSKSVSRGDLESCQLITSSGVQWLVDGPETSLAETNTLEADVVSGSGLLVRNSKPPPNAGMCGYGYVDSNVGTIDGEWMTLNDSHGTNRHELASVSLIFRCMVIVSQWATIYLWSNKGNAAIYMIMVIAFELVSVLLHFNNLNRLRLGAWLSRVELFHRLTRNQFTYVFCGLSSPFQRCTFSLCISLLKGLGIFVLCMAAAFFASLFQNSGFISMQHSYAEIFESVAKVSVFALFFLIDTCRRLSDLEH
;
A
#
# COMPACT_ATOMS: atom_id res chain seq x y z
N MET A 1 75.52 -43.79 -41.78
CA MET A 1 74.94 -43.64 -40.42
C MET A 1 74.08 -42.38 -40.45
N SER A 2 72.76 -42.53 -40.57
CA SER A 2 71.85 -41.39 -40.76
C SER A 2 71.45 -40.79 -39.41
N GLU A 3 71.71 -39.50 -39.23
CA GLU A 3 71.49 -38.71 -38.01
C GLU A 3 70.02 -38.69 -37.60
N LYS A 4 69.75 -39.06 -36.34
CA LYS A 4 68.45 -38.91 -35.68
C LYS A 4 68.19 -37.42 -35.39
N LYS A 5 67.39 -36.76 -36.23
CA LYS A 5 66.79 -35.45 -35.91
C LYS A 5 65.65 -35.62 -34.90
N VAL A 6 65.88 -35.16 -33.68
CA VAL A 6 64.87 -35.00 -32.63
C VAL A 6 64.08 -33.72 -32.93
N HIS A 7 62.82 -33.87 -33.34
CA HIS A 7 61.87 -32.76 -33.44
C HIS A 7 61.13 -32.63 -32.10
N ILE A 8 61.44 -31.58 -31.34
CA ILE A 8 60.67 -31.14 -30.17
C ILE A 8 59.52 -30.28 -30.72
N ALA A 9 58.31 -30.86 -30.75
CA ALA A 9 57.10 -30.13 -31.10
C ALA A 9 56.60 -29.35 -29.88
N ALA A 10 56.65 -28.01 -29.96
CA ALA A 10 56.12 -27.11 -28.95
C ALA A 10 54.58 -27.19 -28.92
N SER A 11 54.05 -27.89 -27.91
CA SER A 11 52.64 -27.83 -27.54
C SER A 11 52.42 -26.55 -26.71
N GLY A 12 52.18 -25.44 -27.39
CA GLY A 12 51.77 -24.18 -26.76
C GLY A 12 50.28 -24.22 -26.46
N ASN A 13 49.94 -24.49 -25.19
CA ASN A 13 48.57 -24.36 -24.67
C ASN A 13 48.02 -22.96 -24.98
N VAL A 14 47.01 -22.91 -25.85
CA VAL A 14 46.19 -21.72 -26.06
C VAL A 14 45.40 -21.49 -24.76
N ILE A 15 45.78 -20.43 -24.04
CA ILE A 15 45.08 -19.91 -22.88
C ILE A 15 43.66 -19.57 -23.32
N ARG A 16 42.72 -20.46 -23.03
CA ARG A 16 41.28 -20.22 -23.20
C ARG A 16 40.91 -19.18 -22.16
N SER A 17 40.50 -17.99 -22.61
CA SER A 17 40.01 -16.95 -21.72
C SER A 17 38.72 -17.44 -21.06
N ASP A 18 38.76 -17.71 -19.76
CA ASP A 18 37.58 -17.81 -18.91
C ASP A 18 36.97 -16.41 -18.80
N ARG A 19 36.19 -15.99 -19.81
CA ARG A 19 35.17 -14.98 -19.56
C ARG A 19 34.10 -15.68 -18.70
N PRO A 20 33.77 -15.18 -17.50
CA PRO A 20 32.72 -15.77 -16.70
C PRO A 20 31.45 -15.71 -17.55
N SER A 21 30.92 -16.89 -17.89
CA SER A 21 29.57 -17.03 -18.42
C SER A 21 28.65 -16.16 -17.57
N HIS A 22 27.99 -15.19 -18.18
CA HIS A 22 26.89 -14.47 -17.55
C HIS A 22 25.87 -15.55 -17.16
N LEU A 23 25.92 -16.02 -15.91
CA LEU A 23 24.91 -16.93 -15.37
C LEU A 23 23.61 -16.16 -15.46
N GLU A 24 22.70 -16.60 -16.34
CA GLU A 24 21.32 -16.16 -16.26
C GLU A 24 20.87 -16.35 -14.80
N PRO A 25 20.24 -15.35 -14.18
CA PRO A 25 19.82 -15.47 -12.79
C PRO A 25 18.89 -16.68 -12.68
N PRO A 26 19.08 -17.52 -11.65
CA PRO A 26 18.25 -18.70 -11.49
C PRO A 26 16.78 -18.30 -11.33
N GLU A 27 15.87 -19.19 -11.73
CA GLU A 27 14.45 -19.04 -11.40
C GLU A 27 14.28 -18.81 -9.89
N GLN A 28 13.36 -17.92 -9.54
CA GLN A 28 13.09 -17.53 -8.17
C GLN A 28 11.76 -18.12 -7.72
N ILE A 29 11.77 -18.88 -6.61
CA ILE A 29 10.58 -19.38 -5.94
C ILE A 29 10.32 -18.55 -4.69
N ILE A 30 9.08 -18.10 -4.52
CA ILE A 30 8.66 -17.27 -3.41
C ILE A 30 7.46 -17.94 -2.73
N VAL A 31 7.67 -18.40 -1.50
CA VAL A 31 6.61 -18.96 -0.66
C VAL A 31 6.13 -17.87 0.29
N VAL A 32 4.82 -17.66 0.38
CA VAL A 32 4.21 -16.78 1.38
C VAL A 32 3.37 -17.63 2.31
N MET A 33 3.66 -17.60 3.60
CA MET A 33 3.09 -18.51 4.59
C MET A 33 2.52 -17.75 5.78
N ARG A 34 1.34 -18.17 6.24
CA ARG A 34 0.76 -17.74 7.52
C ARG A 34 1.43 -18.48 8.67
N HIS A 35 1.68 -17.80 9.79
CA HIS A 35 2.19 -18.43 11.01
C HIS A 35 1.34 -19.62 11.51
N GLY A 36 1.92 -20.41 12.40
CA GLY A 36 1.26 -21.54 13.07
C GLY A 36 0.10 -21.16 13.98
N GLU A 37 -0.60 -22.17 14.48
CA GLU A 37 -1.74 -21.98 15.39
C GLU A 37 -1.35 -21.18 16.64
N ARG A 38 -2.11 -20.13 16.93
CA ARG A 38 -1.90 -19.23 18.08
C ARG A 38 -2.54 -19.80 19.35
N ARG A 39 -1.90 -19.60 20.50
CA ARG A 39 -2.45 -19.98 21.82
C ARG A 39 -3.79 -19.32 22.13
N ASP A 40 -3.96 -18.07 21.73
CA ASP A 40 -5.22 -17.33 21.91
C ASP A 40 -6.24 -17.58 20.78
N GLY A 41 -5.97 -18.54 19.87
CA GLY A 41 -6.82 -18.83 18.71
C GLY A 41 -8.09 -19.60 19.04
N ALA A 42 -8.10 -20.35 20.14
CA ALA A 42 -9.25 -21.14 20.55
C ALA A 42 -10.42 -20.28 21.08
N ILE A 43 -11.65 -20.76 20.87
CA ILE A 43 -12.86 -20.11 21.37
C ILE A 43 -12.79 -20.05 22.91
N GLY A 44 -12.91 -18.84 23.46
CA GLY A 44 -12.88 -18.61 24.91
C GLY A 44 -11.49 -18.41 25.51
N SER A 45 -10.40 -18.56 24.74
CA SER A 45 -9.06 -18.21 25.22
C SER A 45 -8.96 -16.70 25.54
N PRO A 46 -8.25 -16.32 26.62
CA PRO A 46 -8.03 -14.91 26.92
C PRO A 46 -7.27 -14.23 25.78
N PRO A 47 -7.59 -12.97 25.45
CA PRO A 47 -6.90 -12.24 24.40
C PRO A 47 -5.44 -11.98 24.79
N GLU A 48 -4.54 -12.23 23.85
CA GLU A 48 -3.13 -11.91 24.00
C GLU A 48 -2.68 -10.97 22.89
N VAL A 49 -1.79 -10.03 23.21
CA VAL A 49 -1.34 -9.02 22.25
C VAL A 49 -0.35 -9.60 21.24
N ASP A 50 0.59 -10.43 21.71
CA ASP A 50 1.53 -11.19 20.89
C ASP A 50 1.61 -12.66 21.35
N PRO A 51 0.57 -13.46 21.05
CA PRO A 51 0.45 -14.84 21.50
C PRO A 51 1.55 -15.72 20.90
N PRO A 52 2.11 -16.67 21.68
CA PRO A 52 2.95 -17.73 21.14
C PRO A 52 2.12 -18.76 20.34
N LEU A 53 2.83 -19.68 19.69
CA LEU A 53 2.21 -20.87 19.10
C LEU A 53 1.67 -21.84 20.15
N THR A 54 0.67 -22.64 19.78
CA THR A 54 0.26 -23.84 20.53
C THR A 54 1.26 -24.97 20.31
N GLU A 55 1.23 -25.99 21.19
CA GLU A 55 1.97 -27.24 20.97
C GLU A 55 1.54 -27.93 19.67
N ASN A 56 0.25 -27.93 19.37
CA ASN A 56 -0.28 -28.46 18.12
C ASN A 56 0.23 -27.66 16.90
N GLY A 57 0.29 -26.32 16.98
CA GLY A 57 0.87 -25.48 15.94
C GLY A 57 2.33 -25.81 15.66
N ILE A 58 3.11 -26.14 16.69
CA ILE A 58 4.50 -26.61 16.55
C ILE A 58 4.56 -27.96 15.83
N VAL A 59 3.71 -28.92 16.21
CA VAL A 59 3.64 -30.24 15.54
C VAL A 59 3.24 -30.12 14.08
N GLN A 60 2.27 -29.26 13.76
CA GLN A 60 1.81 -29.04 12.38
C GLN A 60 2.90 -28.44 11.47
N ILE A 61 3.85 -27.69 12.03
CA ILE A 61 5.00 -27.15 11.26
C ILE A 61 5.85 -28.29 10.68
N ALA A 62 6.05 -29.39 11.42
CA ALA A 62 6.79 -30.54 10.90
C ALA A 62 6.10 -31.18 9.69
N GLU A 63 4.77 -31.26 9.70
CA GLU A 63 4.00 -31.77 8.55
C GLU A 63 4.06 -30.83 7.34
N VAL A 64 4.00 -29.51 7.57
CA VAL A 64 4.14 -28.52 6.50
C VAL A 64 5.57 -28.49 5.95
N ALA A 65 6.59 -28.68 6.78
CA ALA A 65 7.97 -28.81 6.34
C ALA A 65 8.15 -30.01 5.38
N LYS A 66 7.53 -31.16 5.68
CA LYS A 66 7.50 -32.32 4.76
C LYS A 66 6.84 -31.97 3.43
N LYS A 67 5.71 -31.24 3.44
CA LYS A 67 5.04 -30.77 2.21
C LYS A 67 5.95 -29.85 1.39
N LEU A 68 6.61 -28.89 2.02
CA LEU A 68 7.56 -27.98 1.35
C LEU A 68 8.76 -28.75 0.77
N GLN A 69 9.30 -29.73 1.49
CA GLN A 69 10.40 -30.56 0.99
C GLN A 69 9.97 -31.43 -0.20
N ALA A 70 8.76 -32.01 -0.15
CA ALA A 70 8.22 -32.80 -1.26
C ALA A 70 8.03 -31.93 -2.52
N PHE A 71 7.59 -30.68 -2.35
CA PHE A 71 7.36 -29.77 -3.46
C PHE A 71 8.65 -29.14 -4.03
N LEU A 72 9.54 -28.64 -3.17
CA LEU A 72 10.76 -27.92 -3.58
C LEU A 72 11.97 -28.84 -3.82
N GLY A 73 11.94 -30.04 -3.24
CA GLY A 73 13.11 -30.89 -3.04
C GLY A 73 13.96 -30.45 -1.84
N ALA A 74 14.54 -31.43 -1.15
CA ALA A 74 15.29 -31.21 0.10
C ALA A 74 16.42 -30.17 -0.02
N LYS A 75 17.16 -30.17 -1.13
CA LYS A 75 18.27 -29.23 -1.34
C LYS A 75 17.80 -27.78 -1.47
N ARG A 76 16.68 -27.54 -2.16
CA ARG A 76 16.13 -26.20 -2.35
C ARG A 76 15.43 -25.71 -1.07
N ALA A 77 14.69 -26.60 -0.41
CA ALA A 77 14.03 -26.30 0.86
C ALA A 77 15.02 -25.82 1.95
N ARG A 78 16.18 -26.47 2.08
CA ARG A 78 17.26 -26.06 3.03
C ARG A 78 17.88 -24.70 2.71
N LYS A 79 17.81 -24.25 1.45
CA LYS A 79 18.39 -22.99 0.94
C LYS A 79 17.40 -21.83 0.88
N LEU A 80 16.17 -22.00 1.34
CA LEU A 80 15.22 -20.88 1.40
C LEU A 80 15.75 -19.80 2.34
N LEU A 81 15.69 -18.54 1.91
CA LEU A 81 15.87 -17.39 2.80
C LEU A 81 14.54 -17.08 3.49
N LEU A 82 14.50 -17.25 4.82
CA LEU A 82 13.33 -16.92 5.62
C LEU A 82 13.31 -15.41 5.91
N ILE A 83 12.23 -14.75 5.51
CA ILE A 83 11.96 -13.34 5.84
C ILE A 83 10.70 -13.32 6.69
N VAL A 84 10.82 -12.80 7.91
CA VAL A 84 9.90 -13.13 9.00
C VAL A 84 9.35 -11.84 9.59
N SER A 85 8.03 -11.84 9.78
CA SER A 85 7.33 -10.80 10.52
C SER A 85 7.83 -10.72 11.99
N PRO A 86 7.84 -9.54 12.63
CA PRO A 86 8.44 -9.36 13.96
C PRO A 86 7.61 -9.92 15.13
N PHE A 87 6.45 -10.54 14.90
CA PHE A 87 5.60 -11.10 15.95
C PHE A 87 6.12 -12.45 16.47
N LEU A 88 5.89 -12.75 17.75
CA LEU A 88 6.39 -13.97 18.40
C LEU A 88 5.96 -15.24 17.66
N ARG A 89 4.70 -15.34 17.26
CA ARG A 89 4.16 -16.49 16.50
C ARG A 89 4.86 -16.72 15.16
N THR A 90 5.26 -15.67 14.45
CA THR A 90 5.96 -15.79 13.15
C THR A 90 7.42 -16.17 13.37
N LEU A 91 8.05 -15.63 14.43
CA LEU A 91 9.41 -16.00 14.85
C LEU A 91 9.51 -17.48 15.25
N GLN A 92 8.58 -17.96 16.09
CA GLN A 92 8.53 -19.37 16.50
C GLN A 92 8.24 -20.28 15.29
N THR A 93 7.38 -19.85 14.37
CA THR A 93 7.11 -20.61 13.14
C THR A 93 8.39 -20.77 12.32
N ALA A 94 9.14 -19.67 12.11
CA ALA A 94 10.40 -19.69 11.38
C ALA A 94 11.47 -20.55 12.05
N GLN A 95 11.62 -20.44 13.37
CA GLN A 95 12.57 -21.25 14.13
C GLN A 95 12.28 -22.75 14.03
N GLU A 96 11.01 -23.15 14.12
CA GLU A 96 10.63 -24.56 14.03
C GLU A 96 10.75 -25.09 12.60
N LEU A 97 10.47 -24.27 11.59
CA LEU A 97 10.76 -24.59 10.18
C LEU A 97 12.25 -24.88 9.98
N GLN A 98 13.14 -24.07 10.56
CA GLN A 98 14.58 -24.30 10.48
C GLN A 98 15.01 -25.59 11.18
N ARG A 99 14.42 -25.93 12.34
CA ARG A 99 14.64 -27.24 12.98
C ARG A 99 14.22 -28.42 12.10
N CYS A 100 13.21 -28.21 11.26
CA CYS A 100 12.74 -29.17 10.26
C CYS A 100 13.49 -29.07 8.91
N ALA A 101 14.71 -28.53 8.89
CA ALA A 101 15.57 -28.37 7.72
C ALA A 101 14.99 -27.51 6.58
N ILE A 102 14.12 -26.55 6.91
CA ILE A 102 13.62 -25.52 5.97
C ILE A 102 14.40 -24.22 6.19
N GLY A 103 15.20 -23.81 5.22
CA GLY A 103 15.99 -22.58 5.29
C GLY A 103 17.01 -22.53 6.43
N GLU A 104 17.45 -23.69 6.92
CA GLU A 104 18.46 -23.80 7.99
C GLU A 104 19.86 -23.28 7.58
N LEU A 105 20.12 -23.13 6.28
CA LEU A 105 21.42 -22.67 5.77
C LEU A 105 21.59 -21.14 5.79
N HIS A 106 20.55 -20.41 6.16
CA HIS A 106 20.55 -18.95 6.23
C HIS A 106 20.02 -18.49 7.58
N HIS A 107 20.57 -17.39 8.08
CA HIS A 107 19.92 -16.70 9.18
C HIS A 107 18.60 -16.08 8.69
N GLN A 108 17.53 -16.20 9.48
CA GLN A 108 16.27 -15.55 9.16
C GLN A 108 16.43 -14.02 9.22
N ILE A 109 15.74 -13.29 8.35
CA ILE A 109 15.73 -11.84 8.32
C ILE A 109 14.41 -11.35 8.88
N ILE A 110 14.45 -10.40 9.81
CA ILE A 110 13.22 -9.77 10.30
C ILE A 110 12.84 -8.63 9.36
N ASP A 111 11.58 -8.60 8.94
CA ASP A 111 11.02 -7.52 8.13
C ASP A 111 9.78 -6.96 8.82
N ASN A 112 9.91 -5.76 9.37
CA ASN A 112 8.83 -5.07 10.09
C ASN A 112 7.63 -4.80 9.18
N THR A 113 7.82 -4.71 7.87
CA THR A 113 6.74 -4.47 6.91
C THR A 113 5.91 -5.72 6.60
N LEU A 114 6.31 -6.90 7.08
CA LEU A 114 5.52 -8.13 7.08
C LEU A 114 4.67 -8.30 8.35
N CYS A 115 4.63 -7.30 9.23
CA CYS A 115 3.82 -7.29 10.45
C CYS A 115 2.32 -7.49 10.14
N GLU A 116 1.57 -8.01 11.11
CA GLU A 116 0.11 -8.12 11.08
C GLU A 116 -0.54 -6.77 10.76
N VAL A 117 -1.83 -6.77 10.37
CA VAL A 117 -2.59 -5.52 10.35
C VAL A 117 -2.49 -4.86 11.73
N TYR A 118 -1.78 -3.75 11.79
CA TYR A 118 -1.24 -3.17 13.00
C TYR A 118 -2.27 -2.27 13.67
N GLY A 119 -3.28 -2.91 14.24
CA GLY A 119 -4.38 -2.22 14.90
C GLY A 119 -5.36 -3.18 15.58
N PRO A 120 -6.39 -2.62 16.22
CA PRO A 120 -7.35 -3.38 17.02
C PRO A 120 -8.24 -4.32 16.19
N VAL A 121 -8.17 -4.24 14.85
CA VAL A 121 -8.91 -5.11 13.93
C VAL A 121 -8.36 -6.54 13.92
N ARG A 122 -7.04 -6.72 14.10
CA ARG A 122 -6.37 -8.04 14.10
C ARG A 122 -5.58 -8.34 15.37
N ILE A 123 -5.15 -7.31 16.09
CA ILE A 123 -4.45 -7.45 17.37
C ILE A 123 -5.47 -7.23 18.48
N LYS A 124 -5.63 -8.21 19.38
CA LYS A 124 -6.63 -8.19 20.45
C LYS A 124 -6.21 -7.28 21.61
N SER A 125 -6.01 -6.00 21.31
CA SER A 125 -5.57 -4.96 22.24
C SER A 125 -6.07 -3.59 21.80
N SER A 126 -6.29 -2.69 22.76
CA SER A 126 -6.57 -1.27 22.49
C SER A 126 -5.31 -0.44 22.19
N THR A 127 -4.13 -0.97 22.54
CA THR A 127 -2.83 -0.30 22.36
C THR A 127 -1.86 -1.17 21.57
N ALA A 128 -0.89 -0.51 20.95
CA ALA A 128 0.16 -1.18 20.18
C ALA A 128 0.91 -2.25 21.00
N PRO A 129 1.26 -3.40 20.41
CA PRO A 129 2.12 -4.39 21.05
C PRO A 129 3.48 -3.79 21.41
N LEU A 130 3.98 -4.15 22.59
CA LEU A 130 5.38 -3.91 22.96
C LEU A 130 6.23 -5.06 22.42
N LEU A 131 6.62 -4.96 21.15
CA LEU A 131 7.57 -5.90 20.55
C LEU A 131 9.00 -5.61 21.05
N PRO A 132 9.88 -6.61 21.19
CA PRO A 132 11.24 -6.37 21.68
C PRO A 132 12.01 -5.40 20.78
N ASP A 133 12.54 -4.33 21.37
CA ASP A 133 13.32 -3.28 20.69
C ASP A 133 14.42 -3.86 19.79
N VAL A 134 15.11 -4.90 20.27
CA VAL A 134 16.22 -5.54 19.54
C VAL A 134 15.74 -6.17 18.22
N ILE A 135 14.51 -6.67 18.19
CA ILE A 135 13.91 -7.30 17.00
C ILE A 135 13.47 -6.21 16.02
N VAL A 136 12.75 -5.20 16.52
CA VAL A 136 12.19 -4.15 15.67
C VAL A 136 13.29 -3.24 15.11
N LYS A 137 14.23 -2.79 15.93
CA LYS A 137 15.31 -1.87 15.50
C LYS A 137 16.29 -2.52 14.51
N ASN A 138 16.48 -3.83 14.60
CA ASN A 138 17.34 -4.58 13.67
C ASN A 138 16.56 -5.15 12.47
N GLY A 139 15.23 -4.99 12.46
CA GLY A 139 14.37 -5.44 11.37
C GLY A 139 14.43 -4.49 10.17
N LEU A 140 14.14 -5.01 8.98
CA LEU A 140 14.03 -4.22 7.76
C LEU A 140 12.75 -3.37 7.77
N GLY A 141 12.89 -2.10 7.37
CA GLY A 141 11.78 -1.15 7.32
C GLY A 141 11.19 -0.83 8.69
N GLU A 142 10.12 -0.05 8.71
CA GLU A 142 9.47 0.40 9.92
C GLU A 142 8.16 -0.35 10.17
N LEU A 143 7.76 -0.44 11.44
CA LEU A 143 6.40 -0.83 11.79
C LEU A 143 5.43 0.26 11.30
N PRO A 144 4.25 -0.11 10.79
CA PRO A 144 3.21 0.85 10.45
C PRO A 144 2.65 1.56 11.70
N LEU A 145 1.84 2.59 11.46
CA LEU A 145 1.16 3.31 12.54
C LEU A 145 0.05 2.45 13.15
N TRP A 146 -0.10 2.53 14.48
CA TRP A 146 -1.16 1.83 15.19
C TRP A 146 -2.54 2.31 14.73
N GLY A 147 -3.41 1.35 14.39
CA GLY A 147 -4.73 1.62 13.81
C GLY A 147 -4.71 1.74 12.29
N GLU A 148 -3.72 1.17 11.60
CA GLU A 148 -3.75 1.11 10.14
C GLU A 148 -4.99 0.35 9.64
N THR A 149 -5.45 0.71 8.44
CA THR A 149 -6.59 0.03 7.81
C THR A 149 -6.15 -1.23 7.08
N ILE A 150 -7.10 -2.13 6.79
CA ILE A 150 -6.82 -3.35 6.02
C ILE A 150 -6.28 -2.98 4.63
N GLU A 151 -6.78 -1.92 4.00
CA GLU A 151 -6.33 -1.47 2.67
C GLU A 151 -4.88 -0.96 2.70
N LEU A 152 -4.50 -0.25 3.76
CA LEU A 152 -3.13 0.20 4.00
C LEU A 152 -2.19 -0.99 4.22
N ALA A 153 -2.61 -1.94 5.05
CA ALA A 153 -1.87 -3.16 5.28
C ALA A 153 -1.72 -3.97 3.98
N SER A 154 -2.77 -4.09 3.16
CA SER A 154 -2.71 -4.78 1.86
C SER A 154 -1.68 -4.16 0.92
N LYS A 155 -1.66 -2.82 0.77
CA LYS A 155 -0.63 -2.13 -0.01
C LYS A 155 0.77 -2.39 0.55
N ARG A 156 0.93 -2.35 1.88
CA ARG A 156 2.20 -2.64 2.56
C ARG A 156 2.68 -4.06 2.30
N TYR A 157 1.81 -5.07 2.35
CA TYR A 157 2.16 -6.46 2.07
C TYR A 157 2.60 -6.67 0.63
N VAL A 158 1.89 -6.09 -0.34
CA VAL A 158 2.25 -6.18 -1.77
C VAL A 158 3.59 -5.51 -2.04
N ASN A 159 3.80 -4.29 -1.49
CA ASN A 159 5.08 -3.60 -1.61
C ASN A 159 6.22 -4.37 -0.94
N SER A 160 5.97 -4.97 0.23
CA SER A 160 6.94 -5.80 0.94
C SER A 160 7.31 -7.05 0.12
N PHE A 161 6.32 -7.72 -0.47
CA PHE A 161 6.53 -8.86 -1.37
C PHE A 161 7.46 -8.47 -2.52
N PHE A 162 7.12 -7.41 -3.27
CA PHE A 162 7.91 -6.98 -4.41
C PHE A 162 9.33 -6.53 -4.02
N ARG A 163 9.44 -5.74 -2.95
CA ARG A 163 10.74 -5.29 -2.43
C ARG A 163 11.65 -6.46 -2.07
N ASN A 164 11.12 -7.48 -1.39
CA ASN A 164 11.90 -8.65 -0.99
C ASN A 164 12.29 -9.53 -2.19
N CYS A 165 11.37 -9.73 -3.14
CA CYS A 165 11.66 -10.44 -4.39
C CYS A 165 12.79 -9.76 -5.19
N HIS A 166 12.75 -8.43 -5.28
CA HIS A 166 13.78 -7.65 -5.96
C HIS A 166 15.12 -7.65 -5.21
N ARG A 167 15.10 -7.41 -3.90
CA ARG A 167 16.30 -7.31 -3.05
C ARG A 167 17.08 -8.62 -2.97
N TYR A 168 16.39 -9.75 -3.03
CA TYR A 168 16.97 -11.09 -2.90
C TYR A 168 16.71 -11.92 -4.16
N SER A 169 16.90 -11.32 -5.34
CA SER A 169 16.67 -11.94 -6.65
C SER A 169 17.51 -13.20 -6.92
N ASP A 170 18.63 -13.37 -6.23
CA ASP A 170 19.51 -14.54 -6.28
C ASP A 170 19.06 -15.69 -5.36
N LYS A 171 17.97 -15.52 -4.60
CA LYS A 171 17.51 -16.48 -3.58
C LYS A 171 16.05 -16.84 -3.72
N ASN A 172 15.74 -18.10 -3.40
CA ASN A 172 14.38 -18.53 -3.14
C ASN A 172 13.96 -18.07 -1.75
N LEU A 173 12.73 -17.60 -1.60
CA LEU A 173 12.25 -16.91 -0.40
C LEU A 173 11.13 -17.68 0.27
N LEU A 174 11.08 -17.59 1.61
CA LEU A 174 9.93 -17.98 2.41
C LEU A 174 9.55 -16.82 3.33
N LEU A 175 8.46 -16.13 3.00
CA LEU A 175 7.91 -15.03 3.78
C LEU A 175 6.97 -15.60 4.85
N VAL A 176 7.35 -15.52 6.13
CA VAL A 176 6.52 -15.97 7.26
C VAL A 176 5.78 -14.77 7.84
N THR A 177 4.47 -14.71 7.60
CA THR A 177 3.60 -13.56 7.86
C THR A 177 2.20 -14.02 8.34
N HIS A 178 1.15 -13.28 7.98
CA HIS A 178 -0.22 -13.42 8.48
C HIS A 178 -1.20 -13.72 7.34
N GLY A 179 -2.45 -14.05 7.68
CA GLY A 179 -3.47 -14.41 6.70
C GLY A 179 -3.81 -13.28 5.72
N ASP A 180 -3.94 -12.04 6.22
CA ASP A 180 -4.26 -10.89 5.37
C ASP A 180 -3.16 -10.59 4.33
N ALA A 181 -1.91 -10.96 4.60
CA ALA A 181 -0.81 -10.82 3.64
C ALA A 181 -0.97 -11.74 2.43
N ILE A 182 -1.36 -13.00 2.66
CA ILE A 182 -1.67 -13.96 1.60
C ILE A 182 -2.80 -13.42 0.73
N SER A 183 -3.89 -12.96 1.35
CA SER A 183 -5.04 -12.39 0.64
C SER A 183 -4.65 -11.16 -0.18
N ALA A 184 -3.85 -10.25 0.37
CA ALA A 184 -3.40 -9.04 -0.32
C ALA A 184 -2.52 -9.36 -1.54
N ILE A 185 -1.59 -10.29 -1.40
CA ILE A 185 -0.68 -10.70 -2.49
C ILE A 185 -1.45 -11.45 -3.57
N MET A 186 -2.35 -12.37 -3.19
CA MET A 186 -3.23 -13.06 -4.16
C MET A 186 -4.08 -12.07 -4.96
N ALA A 187 -4.71 -11.11 -4.30
CA ALA A 187 -5.54 -10.09 -4.97
C ALA A 187 -4.73 -9.17 -5.90
N ALA A 188 -3.43 -8.97 -5.62
CA ALA A 188 -2.56 -8.18 -6.49
C ALA A 188 -2.27 -8.89 -7.83
N PHE A 189 -2.01 -10.21 -7.81
CA PHE A 189 -1.72 -10.98 -9.03
C PHE A 189 -2.97 -11.49 -9.75
N TYR A 190 -4.01 -11.81 -8.99
CA TYR A 190 -5.26 -12.38 -9.48
C TYR A 190 -6.45 -11.59 -8.90
N PRO A 191 -6.77 -10.40 -9.44
CA PRO A 191 -7.83 -9.53 -8.92
C PRO A 191 -9.22 -10.17 -8.90
N SER A 192 -9.47 -11.16 -9.76
CA SER A 192 -10.71 -11.94 -9.79
C SER A 192 -10.76 -13.04 -8.73
N ARG A 193 -9.69 -13.26 -7.93
CA ARG A 193 -9.64 -14.26 -6.87
C ARG A 193 -9.77 -13.61 -5.50
N THR A 194 -10.93 -13.77 -4.89
CA THR A 194 -11.22 -13.26 -3.54
C THR A 194 -10.95 -14.35 -2.51
N VAL A 195 -9.81 -14.26 -1.80
CA VAL A 195 -9.46 -15.18 -0.70
C VAL A 195 -10.39 -14.95 0.48
N TYR A 196 -11.17 -15.97 0.86
CA TYR A 196 -12.09 -15.91 1.99
C TYR A 196 -11.62 -16.71 3.21
N GLU A 197 -10.70 -17.65 3.03
CA GLU A 197 -10.16 -18.46 4.11
C GLU A 197 -8.65 -18.69 3.94
N THR A 198 -7.93 -18.54 5.05
CA THR A 198 -6.50 -18.89 5.19
C THR A 198 -6.36 -19.66 6.49
N GLU A 199 -6.03 -20.94 6.45
CA GLU A 199 -5.79 -21.77 7.64
C GLU A 199 -4.44 -21.44 8.29
N TYR A 200 -4.21 -21.86 9.54
CA TYR A 200 -2.87 -21.76 10.12
C TYR A 200 -1.87 -22.58 9.29
N LEU A 201 -0.66 -22.03 9.10
CA LEU A 201 0.36 -22.60 8.20
C LEU A 201 -0.04 -22.72 6.72
N SER A 202 -1.14 -22.10 6.32
CA SER A 202 -1.49 -22.00 4.91
C SER A 202 -0.39 -21.27 4.14
N PHE A 203 -0.13 -21.66 2.90
CA PHE A 203 0.85 -21.00 2.06
C PHE A 203 0.45 -20.97 0.58
N ILE A 204 1.01 -19.99 -0.13
CA ILE A 204 0.98 -19.87 -1.59
C ILE A 204 2.41 -19.85 -2.12
N VAL A 205 2.61 -20.37 -3.32
CA VAL A 205 3.93 -20.44 -3.96
C VAL A 205 3.87 -19.75 -5.31
N PHE A 206 4.71 -18.73 -5.48
CA PHE A 206 4.96 -18.07 -6.75
C PHE A 206 6.28 -18.53 -7.37
N GLN A 207 6.32 -18.59 -8.70
CA GLN A 207 7.53 -18.71 -9.51
C GLN A 207 7.74 -17.44 -10.30
N ARG A 208 8.98 -16.99 -10.38
CA ARG A 208 9.44 -15.97 -11.30
C ARG A 208 10.53 -16.56 -12.17
N ASP A 209 10.33 -16.55 -13.49
CA ASP A 209 11.28 -17.11 -14.43
C ASP A 209 12.58 -16.28 -14.50
N SER A 210 13.67 -16.91 -14.95
CA SER A 210 14.99 -16.27 -15.07
C SER A 210 15.01 -15.00 -15.92
N LYS A 211 14.20 -14.91 -16.98
CA LYS A 211 14.15 -13.72 -17.85
C LYS A 211 13.49 -12.57 -17.11
N SER A 212 12.42 -12.86 -16.39
CA SER A 212 11.72 -11.90 -15.54
C SER A 212 12.56 -11.44 -14.36
N VAL A 213 13.35 -12.34 -13.76
CA VAL A 213 14.35 -11.97 -12.75
C VAL A 213 15.36 -10.98 -13.35
N SER A 214 15.92 -11.30 -14.51
CA SER A 214 16.89 -10.45 -15.22
C SER A 214 16.34 -9.06 -15.57
N ARG A 215 15.06 -9.00 -15.99
CA ARG A 215 14.38 -7.75 -16.36
C ARG A 215 13.93 -6.91 -15.17
N GLY A 216 13.98 -7.45 -13.95
CA GLY A 216 13.35 -6.78 -12.81
C GLY A 216 11.83 -6.81 -12.87
N ASP A 217 11.22 -7.60 -13.76
CA ASP A 217 9.77 -7.70 -13.92
C ASP A 217 9.19 -8.59 -12.82
N LEU A 218 8.48 -7.98 -11.87
CA LEU A 218 7.84 -8.70 -10.76
C LEU A 218 6.38 -9.08 -11.05
N GLU A 219 5.77 -8.50 -12.08
CA GLU A 219 4.37 -8.77 -12.45
C GLU A 219 4.20 -10.12 -13.15
N SER A 220 5.29 -10.64 -13.68
CA SER A 220 5.44 -11.98 -14.27
C SER A 220 5.34 -13.16 -13.29
N CYS A 221 5.27 -12.93 -11.98
CA CYS A 221 5.21 -14.04 -11.01
C CYS A 221 3.92 -14.86 -11.20
N GLN A 222 4.06 -16.18 -11.34
CA GLN A 222 2.95 -17.10 -11.52
C GLN A 222 2.72 -17.94 -10.27
N LEU A 223 1.46 -18.09 -9.85
CA LEU A 223 1.08 -19.00 -8.77
C LEU A 223 1.21 -20.45 -9.25
N ILE A 224 2.11 -21.21 -8.62
CA ILE A 224 2.34 -22.63 -8.93
C ILE A 224 1.39 -23.52 -8.12
N THR A 225 1.26 -23.23 -6.82
CA THR A 225 0.51 -24.07 -5.89
C THR A 225 0.11 -23.30 -4.64
N SER A 226 -0.82 -23.87 -3.88
CA SER A 226 -1.26 -23.37 -2.58
C SER A 226 -1.64 -24.53 -1.66
N SER A 227 -1.65 -24.28 -0.35
CA SER A 227 -2.13 -25.24 0.66
C SER A 227 -2.85 -24.47 1.78
N GLY A 228 -4.05 -24.90 2.15
CA GLY A 228 -4.84 -24.28 3.22
C GLY A 228 -5.36 -22.87 2.90
N VAL A 229 -5.43 -22.49 1.62
CA VAL A 229 -5.96 -21.19 1.17
C VAL A 229 -7.16 -21.46 0.25
N GLN A 230 -8.29 -20.80 0.51
CA GLN A 230 -9.50 -20.92 -0.31
C GLN A 230 -9.93 -19.55 -0.83
N TRP A 231 -10.35 -19.50 -2.10
CA TRP A 231 -10.81 -18.28 -2.77
C TRP A 231 -12.04 -18.52 -3.65
N LEU A 232 -12.82 -17.47 -3.86
CA LEU A 232 -13.88 -17.40 -4.87
C LEU A 232 -13.33 -16.73 -6.14
N VAL A 233 -13.84 -17.14 -7.30
CA VAL A 233 -13.49 -16.52 -8.58
C VAL A 233 -14.65 -15.64 -9.05
N ASP A 234 -14.44 -14.34 -9.04
CA ASP A 234 -15.41 -13.32 -9.43
C ASP A 234 -15.20 -12.95 -10.92
N GLY A 235 -15.85 -13.67 -11.83
CA GLY A 235 -15.78 -13.43 -13.28
C GLY A 235 -14.71 -14.25 -14.02
N PRO A 236 -14.49 -14.02 -15.33
CA PRO A 236 -13.49 -14.77 -16.10
C PRO A 236 -12.08 -14.52 -15.56
N GLU A 237 -11.25 -15.57 -15.52
CA GLU A 237 -9.87 -15.48 -15.04
C GLU A 237 -9.03 -14.64 -16.01
N THR A 238 -8.62 -13.44 -15.58
CA THR A 238 -7.55 -12.68 -16.23
C THR A 238 -6.47 -12.43 -15.19
N SER A 239 -5.29 -13.00 -15.38
CA SER A 239 -4.11 -12.68 -14.57
C SER A 239 -3.54 -11.31 -14.95
N LEU A 240 -2.77 -10.69 -14.06
CA LEU A 240 -2.11 -9.41 -14.35
C LEU A 240 -1.12 -9.55 -15.54
N ALA A 241 -0.43 -10.69 -15.64
CA ALA A 241 0.43 -11.04 -16.76
C ALA A 241 -0.33 -11.08 -18.11
N GLU A 242 -1.55 -11.62 -18.13
CA GLU A 242 -2.40 -11.66 -19.33
C GLU A 242 -3.00 -10.29 -19.68
N THR A 243 -3.26 -9.45 -18.67
CA THR A 243 -3.76 -8.09 -18.88
C THR A 243 -2.73 -7.25 -19.63
N ASN A 244 -1.44 -7.39 -19.27
CA ASN A 244 -0.34 -6.73 -19.98
C ASN A 244 -0.11 -7.27 -21.40
N THR A 245 -0.40 -8.55 -21.68
CA THR A 245 -0.31 -9.10 -23.04
C THR A 245 -1.50 -8.70 -23.92
N LEU A 246 -2.70 -8.59 -23.36
CA LEU A 246 -3.88 -8.12 -24.10
C LEU A 246 -3.76 -6.65 -24.51
N GLU A 247 -3.05 -5.82 -23.73
CA GLU A 247 -2.73 -4.44 -24.14
C GLU A 247 -1.64 -4.36 -25.23
N ALA A 248 -0.72 -5.33 -25.27
CA ALA A 248 0.34 -5.39 -26.28
C ALA A 248 -0.13 -5.98 -27.63
N ASP A 249 -0.98 -7.01 -27.62
CA ASP A 249 -1.47 -7.68 -28.84
C ASP A 249 -2.47 -6.83 -29.64
N VAL A 250 -3.07 -5.81 -29.02
CA VAL A 250 -3.91 -4.83 -29.73
C VAL A 250 -3.08 -3.90 -30.64
N VAL A 251 -1.74 -3.90 -30.53
CA VAL A 251 -0.85 -3.06 -31.38
C VAL A 251 -0.31 -3.82 -32.60
N SER A 252 -0.53 -5.13 -32.74
CA SER A 252 -0.11 -5.89 -33.93
C SER A 252 -1.31 -6.27 -34.80
N GLY A 253 -1.90 -5.28 -35.45
CA GLY A 253 -2.99 -5.47 -36.39
C GLY A 253 -2.56 -6.16 -37.69
N SER A 254 -3.06 -7.38 -37.92
CA SER A 254 -3.23 -7.93 -39.25
C SER A 254 -4.68 -8.38 -39.43
N GLY A 255 -5.42 -7.64 -40.26
CA GLY A 255 -6.59 -8.16 -40.97
C GLY A 255 -7.95 -8.14 -40.28
N LEU A 256 -8.81 -7.23 -40.79
CA LEU A 256 -10.23 -7.49 -41.07
C LEU A 256 -11.22 -7.41 -39.87
N LEU A 257 -11.66 -6.19 -39.52
CA LEU A 257 -13.04 -5.73 -39.74
C LEU A 257 -13.27 -4.30 -39.20
N VAL A 258 -14.03 -3.56 -40.00
CA VAL A 258 -14.48 -2.16 -39.88
C VAL A 258 -15.36 -1.92 -38.64
N ARG A 259 -15.08 -0.86 -37.85
CA ARG A 259 -16.02 0.29 -37.62
C ARG A 259 -15.38 1.41 -36.77
N ASN A 260 -15.54 2.63 -37.25
CA ASN A 260 -15.13 3.90 -36.65
C ASN A 260 -15.56 4.10 -35.17
N SER A 261 -14.59 4.33 -34.29
CA SER A 261 -14.75 5.23 -33.14
C SER A 261 -13.38 5.82 -32.78
N LYS A 262 -13.29 7.15 -32.78
CA LYS A 262 -12.08 7.93 -32.47
C LYS A 262 -11.49 7.54 -31.10
N PRO A 263 -10.16 7.44 -30.96
CA PRO A 263 -9.52 7.09 -29.69
C PRO A 263 -9.59 8.25 -28.69
N PRO A 264 -9.73 7.96 -27.38
CA PRO A 264 -9.64 8.98 -26.34
C PRO A 264 -8.20 9.53 -26.23
N PRO A 265 -8.04 10.83 -25.95
CA PRO A 265 -6.74 11.42 -25.69
C PRO A 265 -6.28 11.07 -24.26
N ASN A 266 -4.96 11.07 -24.07
CA ASN A 266 -4.21 10.83 -22.82
C ASN A 266 -3.71 9.40 -22.60
N ALA A 267 -3.00 8.87 -23.59
CA ALA A 267 -1.87 7.97 -23.35
C ALA A 267 -0.60 8.83 -23.27
N GLY A 268 -0.19 9.20 -22.06
CA GLY A 268 1.03 9.98 -21.86
C GLY A 268 1.14 10.50 -20.44
N MET A 269 1.73 9.69 -19.56
CA MET A 269 2.59 10.07 -18.42
C MET A 269 2.75 8.86 -17.50
N CYS A 270 3.56 7.88 -17.91
CA CYS A 270 4.24 7.01 -16.96
C CYS A 270 5.73 7.23 -17.17
N GLY A 271 6.21 8.33 -16.60
CA GLY A 271 7.63 8.63 -16.51
C GLY A 271 8.23 7.89 -15.34
N TYR A 272 8.74 6.68 -15.57
CA TYR A 272 9.85 6.18 -14.77
C TYR A 272 11.07 6.18 -15.66
N GLY A 273 11.85 7.25 -15.49
CA GLY A 273 13.08 7.52 -16.23
C GLY A 273 14.11 6.42 -15.98
N TYR A 274 14.60 5.90 -17.08
CA TYR A 274 15.82 5.11 -17.21
C TYR A 274 17.00 5.92 -16.67
N VAL A 275 17.66 5.44 -15.60
CA VAL A 275 18.95 5.98 -15.16
C VAL A 275 20.04 5.10 -15.75
N ASP A 276 20.81 5.72 -16.62
CA ASP A 276 21.87 5.11 -17.41
C ASP A 276 23.03 4.64 -16.53
N SER A 277 23.58 3.47 -16.88
CA SER A 277 24.68 2.82 -16.18
C SER A 277 26.01 3.34 -16.73
N ASN A 278 26.74 4.16 -15.97
CA ASN A 278 28.15 4.43 -16.23
C ASN A 278 29.00 4.30 -14.95
N VAL A 279 29.63 3.13 -14.85
CA VAL A 279 31.04 2.85 -14.50
C VAL A 279 31.82 3.95 -13.75
N GLY A 280 32.34 3.60 -12.56
CA GLY A 280 33.48 4.30 -11.96
C GLY A 280 33.69 4.09 -10.45
N THR A 281 34.52 3.10 -10.10
CA THR A 281 35.51 3.09 -8.99
C THR A 281 35.12 3.44 -7.55
N ILE A 282 35.13 2.41 -6.69
CA ILE A 282 35.87 2.27 -5.40
C ILE A 282 36.30 3.58 -4.72
N ASP A 283 35.71 3.95 -3.58
CA ASP A 283 36.28 3.78 -2.22
C ASP A 283 35.28 4.26 -1.15
N GLY A 284 35.43 3.75 0.08
CA GLY A 284 34.41 3.79 1.12
C GLY A 284 34.15 5.15 1.78
N GLU A 285 32.87 5.52 1.89
CA GLU A 285 32.28 6.12 3.10
C GLU A 285 30.76 6.01 3.00
N TRP A 286 30.14 5.42 4.00
CA TRP A 286 28.70 5.17 4.12
C TRP A 286 27.96 6.48 4.46
N MET A 287 28.08 7.51 3.64
CA MET A 287 27.21 8.68 3.73
C MET A 287 25.86 8.38 3.08
N THR A 288 24.88 8.08 3.93
CA THR A 288 23.45 8.44 3.79
C THR A 288 22.96 8.61 2.34
N LEU A 289 22.68 7.51 1.65
CA LEU A 289 21.72 7.53 0.55
C LEU A 289 20.34 7.79 1.16
N ASN A 290 20.00 9.06 1.18
CA ASN A 290 18.78 9.65 1.72
C ASN A 290 17.49 8.97 1.25
N ASP A 291 16.55 8.93 2.18
CA ASP A 291 15.12 8.71 2.02
C ASP A 291 14.50 9.39 0.80
N SER A 292 14.38 8.67 -0.32
CA SER A 292 13.49 9.07 -1.42
C SER A 292 12.01 8.76 -1.14
N HIS A 293 11.69 8.04 -0.06
CA HIS A 293 10.30 7.83 0.37
C HIS A 293 9.78 8.89 1.34
N GLY A 294 10.67 9.60 2.05
CA GLY A 294 10.30 10.73 2.91
C GLY A 294 9.91 11.97 2.09
N THR A 295 10.65 12.26 1.01
CA THR A 295 10.42 13.41 0.13
C THR A 295 9.02 13.41 -0.49
N ASN A 296 8.57 12.27 -1.04
CA ASN A 296 7.24 12.19 -1.67
C ASN A 296 6.12 12.47 -0.66
N ARG A 297 6.22 11.99 0.59
CA ARG A 297 5.21 12.27 1.63
C ARG A 297 5.15 13.74 2.00
N HIS A 298 6.31 14.39 2.12
CA HIS A 298 6.37 15.82 2.42
C HIS A 298 5.87 16.68 1.26
N GLU A 299 6.15 16.32 0.01
CA GLU A 299 5.63 17.00 -1.18
C GLU A 299 4.10 16.88 -1.27
N LEU A 300 3.56 15.67 -1.12
CA LEU A 300 2.11 15.40 -1.06
C LEU A 300 1.41 16.22 0.04
N ALA A 301 1.94 16.19 1.26
CA ALA A 301 1.39 16.95 2.38
C ALA A 301 1.47 18.47 2.14
N SER A 302 2.51 18.93 1.44
CA SER A 302 2.68 20.35 1.09
C SER A 302 1.64 20.80 0.06
N VAL A 303 1.37 19.99 -0.97
CA VAL A 303 0.32 20.30 -1.97
C VAL A 303 -1.05 20.39 -1.29
N SER A 304 -1.40 19.44 -0.43
CA SER A 304 -2.67 19.46 0.30
C SER A 304 -2.79 20.70 1.21
N LEU A 305 -1.69 21.12 1.86
CA LEU A 305 -1.66 22.33 2.69
C LEU A 305 -1.86 23.62 1.84
N ILE A 306 -1.25 23.71 0.66
CA ILE A 306 -1.41 24.84 -0.26
C ILE A 306 -2.88 25.02 -0.65
N PHE A 307 -3.56 23.94 -1.04
CA PHE A 307 -4.99 24.01 -1.37
C PHE A 307 -5.84 24.48 -0.19
N ARG A 308 -5.53 24.05 1.04
CA ARG A 308 -6.26 24.50 2.25
C ARG A 308 -6.08 25.99 2.50
N CYS A 309 -4.86 26.51 2.31
CA CYS A 309 -4.62 27.95 2.35
C CYS A 309 -5.43 28.69 1.27
N MET A 310 -5.49 28.16 0.04
CA MET A 310 -6.31 28.74 -1.03
C MET A 310 -7.80 28.77 -0.69
N VAL A 311 -8.32 27.72 -0.03
CA VAL A 311 -9.71 27.71 0.47
C VAL A 311 -9.92 28.88 1.44
N ILE A 312 -9.08 29.02 2.47
CA ILE A 312 -9.23 30.10 3.47
C ILE A 312 -9.16 31.48 2.82
N VAL A 313 -8.17 31.70 1.94
CA VAL A 313 -7.99 32.98 1.24
C VAL A 313 -9.19 33.30 0.34
N SER A 314 -9.72 32.30 -0.38
CA SER A 314 -10.89 32.50 -1.25
C SER A 314 -12.13 32.96 -0.46
N GLN A 315 -12.28 32.51 0.79
CA GLN A 315 -13.43 32.85 1.62
C GLN A 315 -13.31 34.22 2.29
N TRP A 316 -12.12 34.81 2.33
CA TRP A 316 -11.88 36.12 2.97
C TRP A 316 -12.76 37.25 2.38
N ALA A 317 -13.14 37.13 1.11
CA ALA A 317 -14.04 38.06 0.44
C ALA A 317 -15.40 38.19 1.17
N THR A 318 -15.87 37.15 1.88
CA THR A 318 -17.15 37.20 2.63
C THR A 318 -17.22 38.33 3.64
N ILE A 319 -16.10 38.72 4.27
CA ILE A 319 -16.02 39.85 5.21
C ILE A 319 -16.47 41.15 4.54
N TYR A 320 -16.15 41.35 3.27
CA TYR A 320 -16.51 42.56 2.54
C TYR A 320 -17.91 42.48 1.93
N LEU A 321 -18.30 41.31 1.41
CA LEU A 321 -19.56 41.13 0.70
C LEU A 321 -20.79 41.01 1.60
N TRP A 322 -20.64 40.56 2.85
CA TRP A 322 -21.77 40.41 3.77
C TRP A 322 -22.14 41.75 4.42
N SER A 323 -23.45 41.98 4.56
CA SER A 323 -24.00 43.19 5.19
C SER A 323 -23.68 43.24 6.68
N ASN A 324 -23.81 42.11 7.37
CA ASN A 324 -23.47 41.96 8.78
C ASN A 324 -22.02 41.47 8.95
N LYS A 325 -21.14 42.36 9.44
CA LYS A 325 -19.72 42.05 9.66
C LYS A 325 -19.49 41.02 10.78
N GLY A 326 -20.35 40.98 11.80
CA GLY A 326 -20.28 39.98 12.86
C GLY A 326 -20.55 38.56 12.34
N ASN A 327 -21.58 38.41 11.50
CA ASN A 327 -21.91 37.13 10.87
C ASN A 327 -20.78 36.65 9.94
N ALA A 328 -20.21 37.56 9.16
CA ALA A 328 -19.09 37.25 8.29
C ALA A 328 -17.84 36.80 9.07
N ALA A 329 -17.56 37.45 10.20
CA ALA A 329 -16.46 37.07 11.08
C ALA A 329 -16.66 35.68 11.69
N ILE A 330 -17.87 35.37 12.18
CA ILE A 330 -18.21 34.03 12.70
C ILE A 330 -18.00 32.96 11.61
N TYR A 331 -18.49 33.20 10.39
CA TYR A 331 -18.29 32.29 9.27
C TYR A 331 -16.81 32.03 8.99
N MET A 332 -16.00 33.09 8.89
CA MET A 332 -14.57 32.97 8.62
C MET A 332 -13.83 32.22 9.73
N ILE A 333 -14.16 32.48 10.99
CA ILE A 333 -13.61 31.73 12.13
C ILE A 333 -13.95 30.25 12.01
N MET A 334 -15.19 29.89 11.64
CA MET A 334 -15.60 28.49 11.46
C MET A 334 -14.89 27.82 10.29
N VAL A 335 -14.70 28.50 9.16
CA VAL A 335 -13.92 27.98 8.02
C VAL A 335 -12.48 27.68 8.45
N ILE A 336 -11.81 28.64 9.09
CA ILE A 336 -10.43 28.48 9.56
C ILE A 336 -10.34 27.34 10.59
N ALA A 337 -11.26 27.30 11.56
CA ALA A 337 -11.29 26.26 12.58
C ALA A 337 -11.49 24.87 11.95
N PHE A 338 -12.40 24.75 10.96
CA PHE A 338 -12.63 23.49 10.26
C PHE A 338 -11.37 23.03 9.52
N GLU A 339 -10.73 23.91 8.73
CA GLU A 339 -9.50 23.56 8.01
C GLU A 339 -8.35 23.22 8.96
N LEU A 340 -8.22 23.94 10.08
CA LEU A 340 -7.19 23.66 11.07
C LEU A 340 -7.40 22.29 11.72
N VAL A 341 -8.64 21.96 12.11
CA VAL A 341 -8.98 20.63 12.65
C VAL A 341 -8.66 19.54 11.64
N SER A 342 -9.02 19.75 10.38
CA SER A 342 -8.69 18.83 9.29
C SER A 342 -7.19 18.62 9.07
N VAL A 343 -6.39 19.69 9.10
CA VAL A 343 -4.92 19.61 9.05
C VAL A 343 -4.39 18.83 10.27
N LEU A 344 -4.90 19.14 11.46
CA LEU A 344 -4.50 18.46 12.69
C LEU A 344 -4.86 16.97 12.65
N LEU A 345 -6.00 16.59 12.08
CA LEU A 345 -6.37 15.18 11.86
C LEU A 345 -5.46 14.50 10.84
N HIS A 346 -4.98 15.23 9.83
CA HIS A 346 -4.04 14.70 8.83
C HIS A 346 -2.63 14.49 9.41
N PHE A 347 -2.12 15.47 10.17
CA PHE A 347 -0.74 15.47 10.68
C PHE A 347 -0.58 14.83 12.06
N ASN A 348 -1.63 14.72 12.88
CA ASN A 348 -1.48 14.38 14.30
C ASN A 348 -2.51 13.36 14.79
N ASN A 349 -2.01 12.21 15.25
CA ASN A 349 -2.15 11.57 16.58
C ASN A 349 -3.27 11.99 17.57
N LEU A 350 -4.42 12.53 17.13
CA LEU A 350 -5.61 12.75 17.97
C LEU A 350 -6.39 11.45 18.19
N ASN A 351 -5.67 10.38 18.57
CA ASN A 351 -6.22 9.11 19.04
C ASN A 351 -6.76 9.19 20.49
N ARG A 352 -6.93 10.38 21.08
CA ARG A 352 -7.56 10.54 22.41
C ARG A 352 -8.99 11.05 22.41
N LEU A 353 -9.51 11.58 21.31
CA LEU A 353 -10.90 12.05 21.26
C LEU A 353 -11.67 11.24 20.22
N ARG A 354 -12.64 10.44 20.68
CA ARG A 354 -13.56 9.63 19.85
C ARG A 354 -14.23 10.41 18.70
N LEU A 355 -14.25 11.75 18.74
CA LEU A 355 -14.68 12.60 17.62
C LEU A 355 -13.81 12.45 16.37
N GLY A 356 -12.52 12.15 16.53
CA GLY A 356 -11.57 11.99 15.44
C GLY A 356 -11.97 10.87 14.48
N ALA A 357 -12.60 9.79 14.96
CA ALA A 357 -12.99 8.67 14.11
C ALA A 357 -14.08 9.02 13.08
N TRP A 358 -14.98 9.94 13.38
CA TRP A 358 -16.02 10.36 12.42
C TRP A 358 -15.48 11.35 11.39
N LEU A 359 -14.72 12.36 11.82
CA LEU A 359 -14.14 13.36 10.92
C LEU A 359 -12.99 12.81 10.09
N SER A 360 -12.13 11.96 10.67
CA SER A 360 -11.11 11.24 9.90
C SER A 360 -11.76 10.34 8.87
N ARG A 361 -12.87 9.67 9.17
CA ARG A 361 -13.60 8.87 8.16
C ARG A 361 -14.09 9.71 7.00
N VAL A 362 -14.57 10.93 7.20
CA VAL A 362 -15.05 11.81 6.12
C VAL A 362 -13.89 12.39 5.30
N GLU A 363 -12.76 12.72 5.92
CA GLU A 363 -11.58 13.19 5.19
C GLU A 363 -10.77 12.08 4.52
N LEU A 364 -10.60 10.93 5.18
CA LEU A 364 -9.92 9.75 4.62
C LEU A 364 -10.79 8.94 3.65
N PHE A 365 -12.10 9.21 3.54
CA PHE A 365 -12.99 8.45 2.65
C PHE A 365 -12.57 8.48 1.17
N HIS A 366 -11.68 9.39 0.77
CA HIS A 366 -11.04 9.39 -0.55
C HIS A 366 -10.34 8.07 -0.90
N ARG A 367 -9.99 7.20 0.07
CA ARG A 367 -9.26 5.95 -0.19
C ARG A 367 -10.11 4.74 -0.58
N LEU A 368 -11.39 4.93 -0.86
CA LEU A 368 -12.23 3.86 -1.41
C LEU A 368 -11.61 3.30 -2.70
N THR A 369 -11.33 2.01 -2.67
CA THR A 369 -10.85 1.23 -3.81
C THR A 369 -11.78 1.37 -5.01
N ARG A 370 -11.19 1.31 -6.21
CA ARG A 370 -11.84 1.25 -7.54
C ARG A 370 -13.14 0.42 -7.59
N ASN A 371 -13.22 -0.65 -6.79
CA ASN A 371 -14.32 -1.60 -6.76
C ASN A 371 -15.57 -1.12 -6.00
N GLN A 372 -15.47 -0.17 -5.06
CA GLN A 372 -16.66 0.36 -4.36
C GLN A 372 -17.38 1.46 -5.15
N PHE A 373 -16.65 2.18 -6.02
CA PHE A 373 -17.24 3.18 -6.92
C PHE A 373 -18.19 2.57 -7.95
N THR A 374 -17.95 1.32 -8.35
CA THR A 374 -18.72 0.62 -9.39
C THR A 374 -20.19 0.41 -8.98
N TYR A 375 -20.48 0.27 -7.68
CA TYR A 375 -21.83 0.00 -7.20
C TYR A 375 -22.75 1.24 -7.15
N VAL A 376 -22.21 2.43 -6.87
CA VAL A 376 -23.04 3.65 -6.66
C VAL A 376 -23.27 4.43 -7.95
N PHE A 377 -22.28 4.45 -8.86
CA PHE A 377 -22.30 5.31 -10.05
C PHE A 377 -22.27 4.49 -11.36
N CYS A 378 -23.14 3.49 -11.45
CA CYS A 378 -23.30 2.65 -12.63
C CYS A 378 -23.49 3.52 -13.90
N GLY A 379 -22.59 3.41 -14.88
CA GLY A 379 -22.68 4.09 -16.19
C GLY A 379 -21.82 5.35 -16.39
N LEU A 380 -21.13 5.86 -15.37
CA LEU A 380 -20.24 7.03 -15.48
C LEU A 380 -18.78 6.58 -15.65
N SER A 381 -17.98 7.35 -16.40
CA SER A 381 -16.54 7.08 -16.52
C SER A 381 -15.83 7.22 -15.17
N SER A 382 -14.80 6.40 -14.90
CA SER A 382 -13.98 6.47 -13.67
C SER A 382 -13.60 7.90 -13.23
N PRO A 383 -13.09 8.80 -14.11
CA PRO A 383 -12.78 10.16 -13.70
C PRO A 383 -14.02 10.97 -13.27
N PHE A 384 -15.16 10.77 -13.93
CA PHE A 384 -16.40 11.47 -13.59
C PHE A 384 -16.97 11.00 -12.24
N GLN A 385 -16.87 9.70 -11.94
CA GLN A 385 -17.25 9.15 -10.64
C GLN A 385 -16.42 9.78 -9.51
N ARG A 386 -15.10 9.87 -9.68
CA ARG A 386 -14.20 10.52 -8.71
C ARG A 386 -14.54 12.00 -8.51
N CYS A 387 -14.78 12.73 -9.60
CA CYS A 387 -15.16 14.15 -9.55
C CYS A 387 -16.47 14.36 -8.80
N THR A 388 -17.51 13.58 -9.13
CA THR A 388 -18.84 13.68 -8.50
C THR A 388 -18.74 13.36 -7.01
N PHE A 389 -18.00 12.32 -6.66
CA PHE A 389 -17.81 11.93 -5.27
C PHE A 389 -17.04 12.98 -4.46
N SER A 390 -15.95 13.52 -5.01
CA SER A 390 -15.21 14.62 -4.41
C SER A 390 -16.09 15.84 -4.19
N LEU A 391 -16.95 16.18 -5.17
CA LEU A 391 -17.92 17.27 -5.05
C LEU A 391 -18.95 17.00 -3.94
N CYS A 392 -19.49 15.79 -3.84
CA CYS A 392 -20.44 15.41 -2.78
C CYS A 392 -19.82 15.58 -1.38
N ILE A 393 -18.56 15.20 -1.18
CA ILE A 393 -17.88 15.41 0.11
C ILE A 393 -17.67 16.91 0.36
N SER A 394 -17.25 17.67 -0.65
CA SER A 394 -17.09 19.13 -0.54
C SER A 394 -18.41 19.81 -0.14
N LEU A 395 -19.55 19.36 -0.68
CA LEU A 395 -20.89 19.82 -0.30
C LEU A 395 -21.23 19.45 1.15
N LEU A 396 -20.92 18.23 1.58
CA LEU A 396 -21.11 17.80 2.97
C LEU A 396 -20.28 18.62 3.96
N LYS A 397 -19.05 18.98 3.57
CA LYS A 397 -18.18 19.89 4.33
C LYS A 397 -18.79 21.28 4.44
N GLY A 398 -19.29 21.84 3.34
CA GLY A 398 -20.02 23.11 3.35
C GLY A 398 -21.24 23.09 4.27
N LEU A 399 -22.02 21.99 4.25
CA LEU A 399 -23.15 21.80 5.15
C LEU A 399 -22.71 21.73 6.62
N GLY A 400 -21.61 21.04 6.91
CA GLY A 400 -21.03 20.98 8.26
C GLY A 400 -20.64 22.37 8.79
N ILE A 401 -20.00 23.19 7.97
CA ILE A 401 -19.65 24.58 8.30
C ILE A 401 -20.93 25.40 8.56
N PHE A 402 -21.95 25.26 7.70
CA PHE A 402 -23.24 25.94 7.88
C PHE A 402 -23.89 25.59 9.24
N VAL A 403 -23.94 24.30 9.60
CA VAL A 403 -24.51 23.86 10.89
C VAL A 403 -23.70 24.41 12.08
N LEU A 404 -22.37 24.42 12.00
CA LEU A 404 -21.51 25.00 13.03
C LEU A 404 -21.73 26.51 13.19
N CYS A 405 -21.87 27.23 12.09
CA CYS A 405 -22.19 28.65 12.08
C CYS A 405 -23.56 28.94 12.74
N MET A 406 -24.58 28.16 12.39
CA MET A 406 -25.91 28.27 12.98
C MET A 406 -25.88 28.01 14.50
N ALA A 407 -25.14 26.97 14.93
CA ALA A 407 -24.95 26.68 16.35
C ALA A 407 -24.19 27.80 17.08
N ALA A 408 -23.09 28.30 16.50
CA ALA A 408 -22.30 29.38 17.08
C ALA A 408 -23.10 30.68 17.25
N ALA A 409 -23.92 31.03 16.26
CA ALA A 409 -24.78 32.20 16.33
C ALA A 409 -25.90 32.04 17.37
N PHE A 410 -26.47 30.84 17.49
CA PHE A 410 -27.40 30.51 18.57
C PHE A 410 -26.75 30.63 19.96
N PHE A 411 -25.54 30.13 20.14
CA PHE A 411 -24.82 30.31 21.41
C PHE A 411 -24.48 31.78 21.67
N ALA A 412 -24.06 32.54 20.65
CA ALA A 412 -23.77 33.96 20.81
C ALA A 412 -25.01 34.76 21.24
N SER A 413 -26.20 34.42 20.73
CA SER A 413 -27.44 35.10 21.09
C SER A 413 -27.92 34.79 22.52
N LEU A 414 -27.48 33.68 23.13
CA LEU A 414 -27.75 33.39 24.55
C LEU A 414 -26.98 34.32 25.50
N PHE A 415 -25.77 34.75 25.11
CA PHE A 415 -24.90 35.57 25.97
C PHE A 415 -24.95 37.06 25.64
N GLN A 416 -25.32 37.44 24.41
CA GLN A 416 -25.47 38.83 24.03
C GLN A 416 -26.91 39.32 24.24
N ASN A 417 -27.10 40.23 25.20
CA ASN A 417 -28.35 40.99 25.37
C ASN A 417 -28.69 41.91 24.16
N SER A 418 -27.87 41.93 23.11
CA SER A 418 -27.95 42.84 21.98
C SER A 418 -28.23 42.08 20.68
N GLY A 419 -29.50 41.97 20.30
CA GLY A 419 -29.94 41.58 18.96
C GLY A 419 -29.78 40.09 18.62
N PHE A 420 -30.86 39.46 18.17
CA PHE A 420 -30.84 38.07 17.73
C PHE A 420 -29.93 37.93 16.49
N ILE A 421 -28.73 37.39 16.68
CA ILE A 421 -27.83 37.05 15.57
C ILE A 421 -28.41 35.82 14.86
N SER A 422 -29.25 36.04 13.84
CA SER A 422 -29.68 34.97 12.94
C SER A 422 -28.73 34.88 11.75
N MET A 423 -28.03 33.75 11.62
CA MET A 423 -27.19 33.46 10.45
C MET A 423 -28.01 33.14 9.20
N GLN A 424 -29.30 32.77 9.33
CA GLN A 424 -30.13 32.37 8.20
C GLN A 424 -30.26 33.47 7.14
N HIS A 425 -30.52 34.71 7.58
CA HIS A 425 -30.65 35.84 6.66
C HIS A 425 -29.32 36.11 5.94
N SER A 426 -28.19 36.09 6.66
CA SER A 426 -26.89 36.34 6.05
C SER A 426 -26.41 35.22 5.13
N TYR A 427 -26.83 33.97 5.36
CA TYR A 427 -26.64 32.90 4.37
C TYR A 427 -27.56 33.05 3.17
N ALA A 428 -28.80 33.53 3.34
CA ALA A 428 -29.69 33.80 2.22
C ALA A 428 -29.17 34.94 1.32
N GLU A 429 -28.48 35.93 1.90
CA GLU A 429 -27.83 37.02 1.15
C GLU A 429 -26.85 36.51 0.09
N ILE A 430 -26.33 35.29 0.22
CA ILE A 430 -25.41 34.68 -0.76
C ILE A 430 -26.03 34.66 -2.17
N PHE A 431 -27.34 34.44 -2.28
CA PHE A 431 -28.05 34.32 -3.56
C PHE A 431 -28.42 35.66 -4.19
N GLU A 432 -28.18 36.78 -3.53
CA GLU A 432 -28.58 38.11 -4.02
C GLU A 432 -27.70 38.63 -5.16
N SER A 433 -26.47 38.13 -5.29
CA SER A 433 -25.57 38.57 -6.36
C SER A 433 -24.63 37.46 -6.83
N VAL A 434 -24.29 37.51 -8.11
CA VAL A 434 -23.34 36.58 -8.74
C VAL A 434 -21.98 36.61 -8.03
N ALA A 435 -21.55 37.79 -7.57
CA ALA A 435 -20.30 37.94 -6.84
C ALA A 435 -20.32 37.24 -5.46
N LYS A 436 -21.48 37.22 -4.78
CA LYS A 436 -21.62 36.49 -3.52
C LYS A 436 -21.62 34.97 -3.76
N VAL A 437 -22.36 34.50 -4.77
CA VAL A 437 -22.39 33.08 -5.15
C VAL A 437 -21.00 32.57 -5.56
N SER A 438 -20.22 33.37 -6.31
CA SER A 438 -18.91 32.94 -6.80
C SER A 438 -17.90 32.67 -5.69
N VAL A 439 -17.96 33.39 -4.57
CA VAL A 439 -17.09 33.15 -3.40
C VAL A 439 -17.33 31.75 -2.81
N PHE A 440 -18.59 31.33 -2.70
CA PHE A 440 -18.93 29.98 -2.22
C PHE A 440 -18.65 28.91 -3.28
N ALA A 441 -18.85 29.22 -4.56
CA ALA A 441 -18.47 28.31 -5.64
C ALA A 441 -16.95 28.03 -5.64
N LEU A 442 -16.12 29.04 -5.37
CA LEU A 442 -14.67 28.89 -5.22
C LEU A 442 -14.29 27.95 -4.07
N PHE A 443 -15.02 27.99 -2.95
CA PHE A 443 -14.81 27.03 -1.85
C PHE A 443 -14.94 25.59 -2.36
N PHE A 444 -16.07 25.28 -3.01
CA PHE A 444 -16.35 23.93 -3.49
C PHE A 444 -15.40 23.51 -4.60
N LEU A 445 -15.05 24.42 -5.51
CA LEU A 445 -14.11 24.14 -6.60
C LEU A 445 -12.71 23.82 -6.06
N ILE A 446 -12.17 24.65 -5.17
CA ILE A 446 -10.83 24.44 -4.60
C ILE A 446 -10.79 23.19 -3.72
N ASP A 447 -11.78 22.95 -2.85
CA ASP A 447 -11.80 21.73 -2.01
C ASP A 447 -11.98 20.47 -2.86
N THR A 448 -12.73 20.53 -3.96
CA THR A 448 -12.88 19.40 -4.90
C THR A 448 -11.59 19.14 -5.66
N CYS A 449 -10.91 20.19 -6.16
CA CYS A 449 -9.61 20.07 -6.81
C CYS A 449 -8.55 19.50 -5.87
N ARG A 450 -8.52 19.95 -4.61
CA ARG A 450 -7.65 19.37 -3.57
C ARG A 450 -7.87 17.86 -3.44
N ARG A 451 -9.12 17.43 -3.31
CA ARG A 451 -9.46 16.00 -3.20
C ARG A 451 -9.08 15.19 -4.43
N LEU A 452 -9.21 15.79 -5.63
CA LEU A 452 -8.77 15.15 -6.86
C LEU A 452 -7.24 15.03 -6.91
N SER A 453 -6.51 16.05 -6.48
CA SER A 453 -5.04 16.00 -6.36
C SER A 453 -4.58 14.96 -5.34
N ASP A 454 -5.25 14.88 -4.18
CA ASP A 454 -5.00 13.85 -3.16
C ASP A 454 -5.38 12.42 -3.65
N LEU A 455 -6.14 12.28 -4.75
CA LEU A 455 -6.52 10.98 -5.36
C LEU A 455 -5.57 10.55 -6.49
N GLU A 456 -4.96 11.51 -7.19
CA GLU A 456 -4.05 11.25 -8.31
C GLU A 456 -2.63 10.90 -7.84
N HIS A 457 -2.24 11.40 -6.66
CA HIS A 457 -0.94 11.15 -6.03
C HIS A 457 -1.08 10.27 -4.77
#